data_AF-A0A6J7I1X1-F1
#
_entry.id   AF-A0A6J7I1X1-F1
#
_cell.length_a   1.000
_cell.length_b   1.000
_cell.length_c   1.000
_cell.angle_alpha   90.00
_cell.angle_beta   90.00
_cell.angle_gamma   90.00
#
_symmetry.space_group_name_H-M   'P 1'
#
loop_
_entity.id
_entity.type
_entity.pdbx_description
1 polymer ?
#
loop_
_entity_poly.entity_id
_entity_poly.type
_entity_poly.pdbx_seq_one_letter_code
_entity_poly.pdbx_strand_id
1 'polypeptide(L)' 'MKLRPRVIVYVACDPAPLARDLAAFAEHGWKVDEIIGLDMFPMTQHLECVVRLTRHESAAEPTQNSTRHN' A
#
# COMPACT_ATOMS: atom_id res chain seq x y z
N MET A 1 12.41 -10.05 12.50
CA MET A 1 11.86 -10.52 11.21
C MET A 1 11.27 -9.32 10.47
N LYS A 2 11.77 -8.94 9.30
CA LYS A 2 11.24 -7.79 8.51
C LYS A 2 10.20 -8.30 7.52
N LEU A 3 8.99 -7.74 7.54
CA LEU A 3 7.95 -8.02 6.55
C LEU A 3 8.32 -7.37 5.21
N ARG A 4 8.11 -8.10 4.12
CA ARG A 4 8.28 -7.63 2.74
C ARG A 4 7.03 -8.00 1.92
N PRO A 5 5.87 -7.41 2.21
CA PRO A 5 4.65 -7.73 1.47
C PRO A 5 4.80 -7.31 0.02
N ARG A 6 4.20 -8.09 -0.88
CA ARG A 6 4.07 -7.74 -2.31
C ARG A 6 2.84 -6.86 -2.56
N VAL A 7 1.82 -7.04 -1.73
CA VAL A 7 0.53 -6.36 -1.81
C VAL A 7 0.10 -6.00 -0.39
N ILE A 8 -0.51 -4.83 -0.23
CA ILE A 8 -1.23 -4.43 0.97
C ILE A 8 -2.68 -4.17 0.57
N VAL A 9 -3.62 -4.72 1.34
CA VAL A 9 -5.04 -4.37 1.24
C VAL A 9 -5.38 -3.52 2.45
N TYR A 10 -5.75 -2.26 2.21
CA TYR A 10 -6.17 -1.31 3.25
C TYR A 10 -7.70 -1.21 3.21
N VAL A 11 -8.37 -1.45 4.34
CA VAL A 11 -9.82 -1.20 4.48
C VAL A 11 -10.05 -0.05 5.47
N ALA A 12 -10.84 0.95 5.08
CA ALA A 12 -11.13 2.13 5.90
C ALA A 12 -12.58 2.60 5.75
N CYS A 13 -13.20 3.05 6.85
CA CYS A 13 -14.58 3.53 6.90
C CYS A 13 -14.74 5.05 6.68
N ASP A 14 -13.64 5.78 6.53
CA ASP A 14 -13.60 7.23 6.27
C ASP A 14 -12.59 7.55 5.16
N PRO A 15 -13.05 8.13 4.03
CA PRO A 15 -12.17 8.51 2.91
C PRO A 15 -11.09 9.56 3.26
N ALA A 16 -11.34 10.46 4.21
CA ALA A 16 -10.42 11.56 4.52
C ALA A 16 -9.09 11.10 5.17
N PRO A 17 -9.10 10.35 6.29
CA PRO A 17 -7.87 9.79 6.86
C PRO A 17 -7.25 8.74 5.93
N LEU A 18 -8.06 7.98 5.17
CA LEU A 18 -7.54 7.07 4.15
C LEU A 18 -6.68 7.82 3.14
N ALA A 19 -7.14 8.94 2.58
CA ALA A 19 -6.37 9.72 1.62
C ALA A 19 -5.02 10.21 2.18
N ARG A 20 -5.00 10.63 3.45
CA ARG A 20 -3.76 11.01 4.14
C ARG A 20 -2.80 9.83 4.27
N ASP A 21 -3.31 8.67 4.66
CA ASP A 21 -2.49 7.48 4.82
C ASP A 21 -1.96 6.99 3.46
N LEU A 22 -2.77 7.06 2.39
CA LEU A 22 -2.33 6.75 1.03
C LEU A 22 -1.22 7.69 0.53
N ALA A 23 -1.26 8.97 0.91
CA ALA A 23 -0.17 9.90 0.62
C ALA A 23 1.13 9.46 1.33
N ALA A 24 1.05 9.06 2.59
CA ALA A 24 2.20 8.50 3.30
C ALA A 24 2.71 7.20 2.65
N PHE A 25 1.82 6.31 2.19
CA PHE A 25 2.21 5.12 1.43
C PHE A 25 2.96 5.48 0.14
N ALA A 26 2.51 6.51 -0.57
CA ALA A 26 3.16 7.00 -1.80
C ALA A 26 4.60 7.49 -1.54
N GLU A 27 4.83 8.21 -0.43
CA GLU A 27 6.18 8.63 -0.01
C GLU A 27 7.12 7.43 0.24
N HIS A 28 6.56 6.27 0.58
CA HIS A 28 7.30 5.03 0.84
C HIS A 28 7.39 4.09 -0.39
N GLY A 29 7.02 4.59 -1.58
CA GLY A 29 7.13 3.85 -2.85
C GLY A 29 6.01 2.83 -3.09
N TRP A 30 4.90 2.96 -2.38
CA TRP A 30 3.69 2.21 -2.66
C TRP A 30 2.81 2.97 -3.64
N LYS A 31 2.14 2.24 -4.51
CA LYS A 31 1.19 2.75 -5.48
C LYS A 31 -0.17 2.17 -5.21
N VAL A 32 -1.18 3.02 -5.31
CA VAL A 32 -2.58 2.57 -5.36
C VAL A 32 -2.84 2.00 -6.75
N ASP A 33 -3.16 0.71 -6.80
CA ASP A 33 -3.55 0.07 -8.05
C ASP A 33 -5.07 0.08 -8.25
N GLU A 34 -5.83 -0.01 -7.17
CA GLU A 34 -7.29 -0.10 -7.20
C GLU A 34 -7.91 0.41 -5.91
N ILE A 35 -9.05 1.10 -6.01
CA ILE A 35 -9.89 1.52 -4.90
C ILE A 35 -11.33 1.13 -5.21
N ILE A 36 -12.01 0.53 -4.24
CA ILE A 36 -13.45 0.23 -4.29
C ILE A 36 -14.12 0.91 -3.10
N GLY A 37 -15.18 1.67 -3.35
CA GLY A 37 -16.09 2.19 -2.32
C GLY A 37 -17.32 1.29 -2.18
N LEU A 38 -17.73 1.01 -0.94
CA LEU A 38 -18.83 0.11 -0.59
C LEU A 38 -19.77 0.83 0.39
N ASP A 39 -21.02 1.04 -0.03
CA ASP A 39 -22.10 1.45 0.86
C ASP A 39 -22.67 0.21 1.57
N MET A 40 -22.13 -0.08 2.75
CA MET A 40 -22.60 -1.18 3.60
C MET A 40 -23.74 -0.77 4.54
N PHE A 41 -24.03 0.54 4.63
CA PHE A 41 -24.99 1.10 5.58
C PHE A 41 -25.86 2.15 4.87
N PRO A 42 -26.87 1.72 4.09
CA PRO A 42 -27.70 2.63 3.32
C PRO A 42 -28.34 3.70 4.20
N MET A 43 -28.52 4.89 3.63
CA MET A 43 -29.09 6.06 4.31
C MET A 43 -28.22 6.62 5.46
N THR A 44 -26.94 6.25 5.53
CA THR A 44 -25.98 6.83 6.47
C THR A 44 -24.87 7.58 5.74
N GLN A 45 -23.99 8.23 6.51
CA GLN A 45 -22.77 8.87 5.97
C GLN A 45 -21.59 7.88 5.87
N HIS A 46 -21.77 6.62 6.29
CA HIS A 46 -20.69 5.64 6.30
C HIS A 46 -20.38 5.13 4.89
N LEU A 47 -19.10 5.09 4.56
CA LEU A 47 -18.60 4.53 3.31
C LEU A 47 -17.35 3.73 3.61
N GLU A 48 -17.38 2.43 3.31
CA GLU A 48 -16.20 1.58 3.41
C GLU A 48 -15.40 1.66 2.11
N CYS A 49 -14.08 1.80 2.23
CA CYS A 49 -13.15 1.87 1.12
C CYS A 49 -12.15 0.73 1.24
N VAL A 50 -11.99 -0.06 0.17
CA VAL A 50 -10.99 -1.11 0.05
C VAL A 50 -9.96 -0.68 -0.98
N VAL A 51 -8.69 -0.63 -0.58
CA VAL A 51 -7.59 -0.17 -1.42
C VAL A 51 -6.55 -1.26 -1.59
N ARG A 52 -6.19 -1.55 -2.85
CA ARG A 52 -5.09 -2.43 -3.19
C ARG A 52 -3.84 -1.61 -3.49
N LEU A 53 -2.81 -1.79 -2.67
CA LEU A 53 -1.51 -1.16 -2.81
C LEU A 53 -0.47 -2.18 -3.28
N THR A 54 0.36 -1.80 -4.25
CA THR A 54 1.55 -2.57 -4.65
C THR A 54 2.78 -1.69 -4.57
N ARG A 55 3.95 -2.31 -4.47
CA ARG A 55 5.21 -1.58 -4.46
C ARG A 55 5.71 -1.43 -5.90
N HIS A 56 6.04 -0.22 -6.33
CA HIS A 56 6.76 -0.05 -7.58
C HIS A 56 8.20 -0.53 -7.34
N GLU A 57 8.61 -1.62 -7.99
CA GLU A 57 10.00 -2.06 -7.94
C GLU A 57 10.87 -1.08 -8.74
N SER A 58 11.25 0.02 -8.10
CA SER A 58 12.48 0.72 -8.46
C SER A 58 13.59 0.14 -7.57
N ALA A 59 14.37 -0.78 -8.15
CA ALA A 59 15.57 -1.41 -7.59
C ALA A 59 15.37 -2.22 -6.27
N ALA A 60 14.88 -3.45 -6.39
CA ALA A 60 15.39 -4.50 -5.53
C ALA A 60 16.82 -4.82 -6.01
N GLU A 61 17.82 -4.23 -5.37
CA GLU A 61 19.22 -4.64 -5.57
C GLU A 61 19.54 -5.79 -4.60
N PRO A 62 19.86 -7.00 -5.08
CA PRO A 62 20.57 -7.99 -4.28
C PRO A 62 22.05 -7.97 -4.69
N THR A 63 22.77 -6.88 -4.41
CA THR A 63 24.23 -6.87 -4.56
C THR A 63 24.88 -7.08 -3.20
N GLN A 64 24.93 -8.33 -2.75
CA GLN A 64 25.92 -8.74 -1.76
C GLN A 64 27.27 -8.87 -2.47
N ASN A 65 28.05 -7.80 -2.41
CA ASN A 65 29.44 -7.78 -2.83
C ASN A 65 30.29 -8.60 -1.84
N SER A 66 30.97 -9.66 -2.29
CA SER A 66 32.09 -10.24 -1.55
C SER A 66 33.13 -10.78 -2.51
N THR A 67 34.09 -9.92 -2.81
CA THR A 67 35.49 -10.24 -3.10
C THR A 67 35.94 -11.49 -2.34
N ARG A 68 36.23 -12.57 -3.08
CA ARG A 68 37.30 -13.50 -2.69
C ARG A 68 38.22 -13.71 -3.90
N HIS A 69 39.44 -13.22 -3.72
CA HIS A 69 40.65 -13.70 -4.37
C HIS A 69 40.61 -15.23 -4.57
N ASN A 70 40.84 -15.67 -5.80
CA ASN A 70 41.90 -16.64 -6.11
C ASN A 70 42.22 -16.59 -7.61
#